data_AF-A0A1A8EA67-F1
#
_entry.id   AF-A0A1A8EA67-F1
#
_cell.length_a   1.000
_cell.length_b   1.000
_cell.length_c   1.000
_cell.angle_alpha   90.00
_cell.angle_beta   90.00
_cell.angle_gamma   90.00
#
_symmetry.space_group_name_H-M   'P 1'
#
loop_
_entity.id
_entity.type
_entity.pdbx_description
1 polymer ?
#
loop_
_entity_poly.entity_id
_entity_poly.type
_entity_poly.pdbx_seq_one_letter_code
_entity_poly.pdbx_strand_id
1 'polypeptide(L)'
;LHTVELFITSLYLYSSQIKSTFHCLQVKHIEGKGRGVFAVKAFKKGDFVVEYHGDLLDLTEAKKREAEYAKDPETGCYMYYFQYQSKTYW
;
A
#
# COMPACT_ATOMS: atom_id res chain seq x y z
N LEU A 1 18.43 11.43 0.64
CA LEU A 1 17.61 10.27 1.09
C LEU A 1 16.25 10.39 0.41
N HIS A 2 15.94 9.52 -0.55
CA HIS A 2 14.63 9.55 -1.21
C HIS A 2 13.67 8.66 -0.44
N THR A 3 12.73 9.28 0.28
CA THR A 3 11.58 8.58 0.86
C THR A 3 10.66 8.19 -0.27
N VAL A 4 10.51 6.89 -0.52
CA VAL A 4 9.49 6.36 -1.44
C VAL A 4 8.21 6.21 -0.63
N GLU A 5 7.36 7.24 -0.64
CA GLU A 5 6.12 7.27 0.14
C GLU A 5 5.02 6.39 -0.49
N LEU A 6 5.20 5.07 -0.38
CA LEU A 6 4.20 4.06 -0.68
C LEU A 6 3.29 3.84 0.53
N PHE A 7 2.12 4.49 0.54
CA PHE A 7 1.11 4.34 1.57
C PHE A 7 0.24 3.09 1.31
N ILE A 8 0.39 2.07 2.17
CA ILE A 8 -0.33 0.78 2.11
C ILE A 8 -0.86 0.48 3.52
N THR A 9 -2.16 0.17 3.66
CA THR A 9 -2.87 0.31 4.96
C THR A 9 -3.07 -1.01 5.72
N SER A 10 -3.09 -2.16 5.03
CA SER A 10 -3.28 -3.51 5.61
C SER A 10 -2.08 -3.98 6.46
N LEU A 11 -1.28 -3.04 6.95
CA LEU A 11 -0.01 -3.20 7.64
C LEU A 11 -0.14 -3.82 9.05
N TYR A 12 -1.35 -4.16 9.50
CA TYR A 12 -1.55 -5.11 10.61
C TYR A 12 -1.33 -6.55 10.13
N LEU A 13 -2.05 -6.99 9.07
CA LEU A 13 -1.87 -8.31 8.47
C LEU A 13 -0.55 -8.44 7.67
N TYR A 14 -0.11 -7.38 6.99
CA TYR A 14 1.09 -7.39 6.17
C TYR A 14 2.42 -7.24 6.94
N SER A 15 2.40 -6.91 8.24
CA SER A 15 3.64 -6.75 9.03
C SER A 15 4.46 -8.05 9.18
N SER A 16 3.80 -9.20 9.08
CA SER A 16 4.43 -10.53 9.01
C SER A 16 4.89 -10.84 7.58
N GLN A 17 4.04 -10.60 6.57
CA GLN A 17 4.31 -10.92 5.17
C GLN A 17 5.46 -10.10 4.57
N ILE A 18 5.58 -8.80 4.89
CA ILE A 18 6.72 -7.97 4.43
C ILE A 18 8.05 -8.56 4.93
N LYS A 19 8.10 -9.01 6.19
CA LYS A 19 9.27 -9.66 6.78
C LYS A 19 9.57 -11.03 6.15
N SER A 20 8.52 -11.76 5.75
CA SER A 20 8.62 -13.10 5.16
C SER A 20 9.07 -13.07 3.70
N THR A 21 8.63 -12.08 2.92
CA THR A 21 8.73 -12.09 1.44
C THR A 21 9.76 -11.12 0.90
N PHE A 22 10.01 -9.97 1.56
CA PHE A 22 10.84 -8.90 1.01
C PHE A 22 12.01 -8.53 1.93
N HIS A 23 13.07 -9.35 1.91
CA HIS A 23 14.33 -9.19 2.68
C HIS A 23 15.16 -7.92 2.35
N CYS A 24 14.58 -6.93 1.70
CA CYS A 24 15.15 -5.63 1.33
C CYS A 24 14.41 -4.45 1.98
N LEU A 25 13.27 -4.69 2.67
CA LEU A 25 12.41 -3.67 3.27
C LEU A 25 12.19 -3.92 4.78
N GLN A 26 11.94 -2.84 5.54
CA GLN A 26 11.63 -2.87 6.96
C GLN A 26 10.60 -1.79 7.33
N VAL A 27 9.57 -2.16 8.10
CA VAL A 27 8.62 -1.21 8.70
C VAL A 27 9.26 -0.50 9.89
N LYS A 28 9.09 0.81 10.00
CA LYS A 28 9.44 1.63 11.19
C LYS A 28 8.34 2.65 11.48
N HIS A 29 8.27 3.13 12.72
CA HIS A 29 7.42 4.27 13.07
C HIS A 29 8.11 5.59 12.67
N ILE A 30 7.31 6.59 12.31
CA ILE A 30 7.73 7.95 11.99
C ILE A 30 6.83 8.89 12.80
N GLU A 31 7.42 9.69 13.67
CA GLU A 31 6.71 10.68 14.48
C GLU A 31 5.88 11.63 13.59
N GLY A 32 4.64 11.89 13.97
CA GLY A 32 3.69 12.71 13.20
C GLY A 32 3.20 12.09 11.87
N LYS A 33 3.78 10.97 11.39
CA LYS A 33 3.38 10.29 10.13
C LYS A 33 2.91 8.84 10.29
N GLY A 34 3.05 8.24 11.47
CA GLY A 34 2.60 6.87 11.72
C GLY A 34 3.61 5.82 11.28
N ARG A 35 3.29 4.98 10.29
CA ARG A 35 4.08 3.79 9.93
C ARG A 35 4.62 3.93 8.50
N GLY A 36 5.95 3.82 8.34
CA GLY A 36 6.64 3.93 7.05
C GLY A 36 7.47 2.70 6.71
N VAL A 37 7.71 2.47 5.42
CA VAL A 37 8.54 1.38 4.90
C VAL A 37 9.90 1.94 4.46
N PHE A 38 10.97 1.31 4.92
CA PHE A 38 12.36 1.73 4.71
C PHE A 38 13.15 0.63 4.01
N ALA A 39 14.00 1.02 3.05
CA ALA A 39 14.98 0.12 2.46
C ALA A 39 16.07 -0.26 3.48
N VAL A 40 16.37 -1.56 3.60
CA VAL A 40 17.54 -2.10 4.35
C VAL A 40 18.63 -2.66 3.43
N LYS A 41 18.42 -2.60 2.11
CA LYS A 41 19.39 -2.89 1.06
C LYS A 41 19.30 -1.78 0.00
N ALA A 42 20.38 -1.54 -0.74
CA ALA A 42 20.37 -0.57 -1.83
C ALA A 42 19.59 -1.13 -3.04
N PHE A 43 18.74 -0.29 -3.64
CA PHE A 43 18.07 -0.53 -4.92
C PHE A 43 18.70 0.35 -6.00
N LYS A 44 18.74 -0.14 -7.23
CA LYS A 44 19.11 0.61 -8.45
C LYS A 44 17.86 1.12 -9.16
N LYS A 45 18.03 2.10 -10.06
CA LYS A 45 16.94 2.59 -10.90
C LYS A 45 16.48 1.46 -11.84
N GLY A 46 15.23 1.05 -11.71
CA GLY A 46 14.63 -0.04 -12.49
C GLY A 46 14.51 -1.37 -11.74
N ASP A 47 15.07 -1.48 -10.53
CA ASP A 47 14.84 -2.65 -9.67
C ASP A 47 13.37 -2.72 -9.23
N PHE A 48 12.79 -3.93 -9.22
CA PHE A 48 11.50 -4.17 -8.59
C PHE A 48 11.63 -4.07 -7.06
N VAL A 49 10.74 -3.31 -6.42
CA VAL A 49 10.80 -3.03 -4.98
C VAL A 49 9.81 -3.90 -4.19
N VAL A 50 8.52 -3.78 -4.49
CA VAL A 50 7.41 -4.51 -3.86
C VAL A 50 6.15 -4.37 -4.73
N GLU A 51 5.24 -5.34 -4.64
CA GLU A 51 3.89 -5.24 -5.24
C GLU A 51 2.98 -4.36 -4.37
N TYR A 52 2.11 -3.55 -4.99
CA TYR A 52 0.97 -2.96 -4.28
C TYR A 52 -0.13 -4.03 -4.17
N HIS A 53 0.01 -4.90 -3.18
CA HIS A 53 -0.86 -6.06 -3.04
C HIS A 53 -2.21 -5.73 -2.40
N GLY A 54 -3.30 -6.18 -3.04
CA GLY A 54 -4.67 -6.05 -2.57
C GLY A 54 -5.65 -6.82 -3.46
N ASP A 55 -6.94 -6.74 -3.14
CA ASP A 55 -7.98 -7.22 -4.05
C ASP A 55 -8.07 -6.30 -5.27
N LEU A 56 -8.13 -6.85 -6.48
CA LEU A 56 -8.38 -6.06 -7.70
C LEU A 56 -9.89 -5.84 -7.88
N LEU A 57 -10.38 -4.61 -7.68
CA LEU A 57 -11.82 -4.35 -7.63
C LEU A 57 -12.39 -3.79 -8.94
N ASP A 58 -13.64 -4.17 -9.25
CA ASP A 58 -14.46 -3.46 -10.23
C ASP A 58 -15.15 -2.22 -9.61
N LEU A 59 -15.69 -1.35 -10.46
CA LEU A 59 -16.30 -0.07 -10.07
C LEU A 59 -17.45 -0.19 -9.05
N THR A 60 -18.12 -1.34 -8.98
CA THR A 60 -19.27 -1.60 -8.10
C THR A 60 -18.81 -1.93 -6.68
N GLU A 61 -17.91 -2.91 -6.55
CA GLU A 61 -17.35 -3.29 -5.25
C GLU A 61 -16.43 -2.19 -4.69
N ALA A 62 -15.69 -1.49 -5.55
CA ALA A 62 -14.92 -0.30 -5.17
C ALA A 62 -15.81 0.75 -4.48
N LYS A 63 -16.89 1.18 -5.13
CA LYS A 63 -17.83 2.17 -4.56
C LYS A 63 -18.51 1.68 -3.29
N LYS A 64 -18.79 0.37 -3.18
CA LYS A 64 -19.33 -0.24 -1.96
C LYS A 64 -18.34 -0.13 -0.80
N ARG A 65 -17.06 -0.47 -1.02
CA ARG A 65 -16.01 -0.36 0.01
C ARG A 65 -15.70 1.09 0.38
N GLU A 66 -15.64 1.98 -0.60
CA GLU A 66 -15.52 3.44 -0.38
C GLU A 66 -16.66 3.96 0.53
N ALA A 67 -17.90 3.58 0.26
CA ALA A 67 -19.07 3.91 1.09
C ALA A 67 -19.14 3.15 2.43
N GLU A 68 -18.33 2.11 2.64
CA GLU A 68 -18.14 1.43 3.92
C GLU A 68 -17.06 2.12 4.76
N TYR A 69 -15.91 2.45 4.16
CA TYR A 69 -14.83 3.20 4.81
C TYR A 69 -15.27 4.63 5.19
N ALA A 70 -16.07 5.31 4.37
CA ALA A 70 -16.61 6.63 4.66
C ALA A 70 -17.53 6.71 5.92
N LYS A 71 -17.88 5.57 6.54
CA LYS A 71 -18.65 5.52 7.80
C LYS A 71 -17.77 5.67 9.04
N ASP A 72 -16.46 5.39 8.92
CA ASP A 72 -15.50 5.43 10.02
C ASP A 72 -14.31 6.34 9.65
N PRO A 73 -14.20 7.54 10.22
CA PRO A 73 -13.10 8.46 9.94
C PRO A 73 -11.74 8.00 10.51
N GLU A 74 -11.69 6.96 11.35
CA GLU A 74 -10.41 6.34 11.75
C GLU A 74 -9.91 5.33 10.71
N THR A 75 -10.80 4.80 9.86
CA THR A 75 -10.45 3.96 8.70
C THR A 75 -9.96 4.84 7.54
N GLY A 76 -8.64 4.96 7.41
CA GLY A 76 -8.01 5.67 6.30
C GLY A 76 -8.33 5.09 4.92
N CYS A 77 -8.18 5.90 3.86
CA CYS A 77 -8.41 5.48 2.48
C CYS A 77 -7.15 4.86 1.85
N TYR A 78 -7.28 3.63 1.32
CA TYR A 78 -6.19 2.86 0.71
C TYR A 78 -6.61 2.13 -0.60
N MET A 79 -7.58 2.67 -1.34
CA MET A 79 -7.93 2.16 -2.68
C MET A 79 -7.05 2.85 -3.74
N TYR A 80 -6.62 2.14 -4.78
CA TYR A 80 -5.65 2.66 -5.74
C TYR A 80 -6.22 2.69 -7.16
N TYR A 81 -6.88 3.80 -7.52
CA TYR A 81 -7.43 4.03 -8.86
C TYR A 81 -6.35 3.99 -9.94
N PHE A 82 -6.40 2.99 -10.83
CA PHE A 82 -5.58 2.94 -12.04
C PHE A 82 -6.40 2.56 -13.29
N GLN A 83 -5.84 2.82 -14.47
CA GLN A 83 -6.41 2.37 -15.74
C GLN A 83 -5.45 1.43 -16.47
N TYR A 84 -5.99 0.33 -16.99
CA TYR A 84 -5.25 -0.66 -17.76
C TYR A 84 -6.13 -1.21 -18.89
N GLN A 85 -5.60 -1.25 -20.11
CA GLN A 85 -6.33 -1.67 -21.32
C GLN A 85 -7.73 -1.04 -21.45
N SER A 86 -7.82 0.28 -21.24
CA SER A 86 -9.06 1.08 -21.27
C SER A 86 -10.14 0.67 -20.26
N LYS A 87 -9.78 -0.08 -19.20
CA LYS A 87 -10.63 -0.38 -18.04
C LYS A 87 -10.07 0.29 -16.79
N THR A 88 -10.96 0.74 -15.90
CA THR A 88 -10.60 1.31 -14.60
C THR A 88 -10.65 0.22 -13.52
N TYR A 89 -9.65 0.22 -12.65
CA TYR A 89 -9.45 -0.69 -11.53
C TYR A 89 -9.15 0.11 -10.25
N TRP A 90 -9.30 -0.54 -9.09
CA TRP A 90 -9.26 0.08 -7.76
C TRP A 90 -8.60 -0.83 -6.72
#